data_AF-A0A8J3GKQ1-F1
#
_entry.id   AF-A0A8J3GKQ1-F1
#
_cell.length_a   1.000
_cell.length_b   1.000
_cell.length_c   1.000
_cell.angle_alpha   90.00
_cell.angle_beta   90.00
_cell.angle_gamma   90.00
#
_symmetry.space_group_name_H-M   'P 1'
#
loop_
_entity.id
_entity.type
_entity.pdbx_description
1 polymer ?
#
loop_
_entity_poly.entity_id
_entity_poly.type
_entity_poly.pdbx_seq_one_letter_code
_entity_poly.pdbx_strand_id
1 'polypeptide(L)'
;MRVLKYRLAGLLFLSAGLGLGWAGLWRPLEAAYAGAARVDWDYYAVALAPLATVFGLYLALTGDRDPYRDAEKATLTSLGKVLLTVMALSTFATFIAFKMTLVSLGYD
;
A
#
# COMPACT_ATOMS: atom_id res chain seq x y z
N MET A 1 -26.20 5.24 7.04
CA MET A 1 -25.25 6.23 6.48
C MET A 1 -23.80 6.02 6.90
N ARG A 2 -23.47 5.70 8.17
CA ARG A 2 -22.07 5.49 8.62
C ARG A 2 -21.30 4.45 7.81
N VAL A 3 -21.84 3.22 7.67
CA VAL A 3 -21.20 2.13 6.91
C VAL A 3 -20.85 2.54 5.47
N LEU A 4 -21.74 3.24 4.77
CA LEU A 4 -21.50 3.70 3.40
C LEU A 4 -20.33 4.71 3.34
N LYS A 5 -20.20 5.59 4.32
CA LYS A 5 -19.06 6.52 4.41
C LYS A 5 -17.72 5.79 4.53
N TYR A 6 -17.65 4.75 5.36
CA TYR A 6 -16.43 3.95 5.51
C TYR A 6 -16.09 3.17 4.24
N ARG A 7 -17.10 2.63 3.54
CA ARG A 7 -16.88 1.95 2.26
C ARG A 7 -16.37 2.91 1.18
N LEU A 8 -16.94 4.11 1.10
CA LEU A 8 -16.47 5.15 0.18
C LEU A 8 -15.06 5.61 0.54
N ALA A 9 -14.73 5.76 1.82
CA ALA A 9 -13.37 6.02 2.26
C ALA A 9 -12.43 4.88 1.83
N GLY A 10 -12.86 3.62 2.00
CA GLY A 10 -12.10 2.46 1.53
C GLY A 10 -11.81 2.49 0.03
N LEU A 11 -12.81 2.82 -0.78
CA LEU A 11 -12.63 3.01 -2.23
C LEU A 11 -11.66 4.15 -2.55
N LEU A 12 -11.75 5.26 -1.83
CA LEU A 12 -10.80 6.38 -1.99
C LEU A 12 -9.37 5.94 -1.67
N PHE A 13 -9.17 5.21 -0.56
CA PHE A 13 -7.88 4.65 -0.19
C PHE A 13 -7.35 3.67 -1.24
N LEU A 14 -8.22 2.84 -1.83
CA LEU A 14 -7.83 1.95 -2.92
C LEU A 14 -7.39 2.72 -4.15
N SER A 15 -8.13 3.74 -4.56
CA SER A 15 -7.75 4.60 -5.68
C SER A 15 -6.42 5.31 -5.41
N ALA A 16 -6.18 5.77 -4.17
CA ALA A 16 -4.90 6.35 -3.78
C ALA A 16 -3.76 5.33 -3.82
N GLY A 17 -3.99 4.09 -3.33
CA GLY A 17 -3.01 3.01 -3.39
C GLY A 17 -2.61 2.66 -4.82
N LEU A 18 -3.57 2.56 -5.72
CA LEU A 18 -3.33 2.36 -7.16
C LEU A 18 -2.57 3.53 -7.78
N GLY A 19 -2.96 4.77 -7.48
CA GLY A 19 -2.28 5.96 -7.99
C GLY A 19 -0.83 6.06 -7.53
N LEU A 20 -0.57 5.82 -6.25
CA LEU A 20 0.78 5.81 -5.67
C LEU A 20 1.62 4.66 -6.21
N GLY A 21 1.06 3.45 -6.31
CA GLY A 21 1.74 2.30 -6.88
C GLY A 21 2.08 2.52 -8.36
N TRP A 22 1.16 3.10 -9.12
CA TRP A 22 1.40 3.43 -10.52
C TRP A 22 2.52 4.49 -10.67
N ALA A 23 2.36 5.64 -10.01
CA ALA A 23 3.28 6.75 -10.17
C ALA A 23 4.66 6.49 -9.57
N GLY A 24 4.72 5.84 -8.41
CA GLY A 24 5.95 5.66 -7.63
C GLY A 24 6.66 4.32 -7.81
N LEU A 25 6.00 3.31 -8.38
CA LEU A 25 6.61 2.00 -8.64
C LEU A 25 6.55 1.65 -10.14
N TRP A 26 5.37 1.69 -10.74
CA TRP A 26 5.22 1.24 -12.13
C TRP A 26 5.98 2.13 -13.12
N ARG A 27 5.82 3.45 -13.04
CA ARG A 27 6.52 4.38 -13.96
C ARG A 27 8.05 4.30 -13.87
N PRO A 28 8.67 4.22 -12.66
CA PRO A 28 10.10 3.96 -12.56
C PRO A 28 10.53 2.64 -13.21
N LEU A 29 9.74 1.57 -13.06
CA LEU A 29 10.04 0.30 -13.73
C LEU A 29 9.95 0.44 -15.25
N GLU A 30 8.93 1.11 -15.79
CA GLU A 30 8.83 1.38 -17.23
C GLU A 30 10.05 2.15 -17.74
N ALA A 31 10.51 3.16 -17.01
CA ALA A 31 11.73 3.89 -17.36
C ALA A 31 12.97 2.98 -17.32
N ALA A 32 13.06 2.10 -16.32
CA ALA A 32 14.14 1.13 -16.21
C ALA A 32 14.16 0.16 -17.41
N TYR A 33 13.00 -0.39 -17.79
CA TYR A 33 12.85 -1.25 -18.96
C TYR A 33 13.15 -0.53 -20.28
N ALA A 34 12.87 0.77 -20.36
CA ALA A 34 13.22 1.60 -21.52
C ALA A 34 14.71 1.95 -21.61
N GLY A 35 15.54 1.53 -20.64
CA GLY A 35 16.98 1.79 -20.62
C GLY A 35 17.34 3.22 -20.23
N ALA A 36 16.52 3.87 -19.40
CA ALA A 36 16.83 5.21 -18.90
C ALA A 36 18.19 5.27 -18.19
N ALA A 37 18.97 6.34 -18.37
CA ALA A 37 20.29 6.43 -17.74
C ALA A 37 20.25 6.44 -16.19
N ARG A 38 19.11 6.85 -15.61
CA ARG A 38 18.86 6.87 -14.17
C ARG A 38 17.38 6.64 -13.90
N VAL A 39 17.09 5.88 -12.84
CA VAL A 39 15.72 5.59 -12.38
C VAL A 39 15.55 6.20 -11.00
N ASP A 40 14.85 7.33 -10.93
CA ASP A 40 14.45 7.93 -9.67
C ASP A 40 13.12 7.32 -9.22
N TRP A 41 13.07 6.92 -7.95
CA TRP A 41 11.90 6.30 -7.34
C TRP A 41 11.76 6.74 -5.89
N ASP A 42 10.51 6.71 -5.40
CA ASP A 42 10.17 7.22 -4.07
C ASP A 42 9.92 6.08 -3.09
N TYR A 43 10.76 6.00 -2.05
CA TYR A 43 10.60 5.05 -0.94
C TYR A 43 9.25 5.16 -0.24
N TYR A 44 8.67 6.35 -0.17
CA TYR A 44 7.36 6.52 0.44
C TYR A 44 6.26 5.80 -0.35
N ALA A 45 6.36 5.74 -1.68
CA ALA A 45 5.38 5.02 -2.50
C ALA A 45 5.37 3.51 -2.19
N VAL A 46 6.53 2.93 -1.89
CA VAL A 46 6.68 1.50 -1.52
C VAL A 46 5.91 1.16 -0.24
N ALA A 47 5.79 2.09 0.71
CA ALA A 47 5.07 1.88 1.96
C ALA A 47 3.61 2.36 1.90
N LEU A 48 3.38 3.52 1.29
CA LEU A 48 2.06 4.14 1.24
C LEU A 48 1.10 3.40 0.29
N ALA A 49 1.59 2.85 -0.83
CA ALA A 49 0.72 2.11 -1.74
C ALA A 49 0.17 0.82 -1.11
N PRO A 50 0.97 -0.04 -0.47
CA PRO A 50 0.46 -1.20 0.27
C PRO A 50 -0.42 -0.82 1.45
N LEU A 51 -0.06 0.22 2.23
CA LEU A 51 -0.89 0.71 3.32
C LEU A 51 -2.28 1.13 2.84
N ALA A 52 -2.33 1.99 1.82
CA ALA A 52 -3.58 2.47 1.25
C ALA A 52 -4.41 1.34 0.64
N THR A 53 -3.75 0.34 0.03
CA THR A 53 -4.42 -0.82 -0.55
C THR A 53 -5.00 -1.75 0.53
N VAL A 54 -4.23 -2.09 1.56
CA VAL A 54 -4.68 -3.00 2.64
C VAL A 54 -5.81 -2.39 3.45
N PHE A 55 -5.65 -1.15 3.91
CA PHE A 55 -6.70 -0.46 4.66
C PHE A 55 -7.89 -0.07 3.78
N GLY A 56 -7.64 0.27 2.52
CA GLY A 56 -8.69 0.54 1.53
C GLY A 56 -9.56 -0.68 1.26
N LEU A 57 -8.95 -1.85 1.02
CA LEU A 57 -9.65 -3.12 0.86
C LEU A 57 -10.49 -3.46 2.09
N TYR A 58 -9.87 -3.35 3.27
CA TYR A 58 -10.54 -3.61 4.52
C TYR A 58 -11.80 -2.74 4.69
N LEU A 59 -11.65 -1.41 4.60
CA LEU A 59 -12.75 -0.47 4.76
C LEU A 59 -13.82 -0.62 3.67
N ALA A 60 -13.45 -0.93 2.43
CA ALA A 60 -14.38 -1.14 1.33
C ALA A 60 -15.27 -2.38 1.56
N LEU A 61 -14.71 -3.45 2.12
CA LEU A 61 -15.41 -4.71 2.37
C LEU A 61 -16.24 -4.67 3.66
N THR A 62 -15.61 -4.33 4.78
CA THR A 62 -16.21 -4.46 6.12
C THR A 62 -16.92 -3.17 6.57
N GLY A 63 -16.48 -2.01 6.09
CA GLY A 63 -16.96 -0.70 6.53
C GLY A 63 -16.54 -0.40 7.97
N ASP A 64 -17.51 -0.39 8.89
CA ASP A 64 -17.39 -0.10 10.33
C ASP A 64 -17.86 -1.30 11.18
N ARG A 65 -17.91 -2.48 10.58
CA ARG A 65 -18.42 -3.66 11.30
C ARG A 65 -17.45 -4.16 12.34
N ASP A 66 -16.17 -4.12 12.02
CA ASP A 66 -15.11 -4.68 12.86
C ASP A 66 -14.13 -3.55 13.26
N PRO A 67 -13.91 -3.30 14.56
CA PRO A 67 -12.94 -2.30 15.00
C PRO A 67 -11.51 -2.85 14.90
N TYR A 68 -10.66 -2.16 14.15
CA TYR A 68 -9.22 -2.49 14.05
C TYR A 68 -8.39 -1.82 15.15
N ARG A 69 -8.94 -0.83 15.87
CA ARG A 69 -8.29 -0.12 16.96
C ARG A 69 -9.23 -0.01 18.15
N ASP A 70 -8.70 -0.30 19.34
CA ASP A 70 -9.34 0.00 20.61
C ASP A 70 -9.00 1.45 20.97
N ALA A 71 -10.01 2.32 20.97
CA ALA A 71 -9.85 3.75 21.24
C ALA A 71 -9.57 4.03 22.73
N GLU A 72 -10.11 3.22 23.63
CA GLU A 72 -9.98 3.40 25.08
C GLU A 72 -8.57 3.03 25.55
N LYS A 73 -8.03 1.95 25.00
CA LYS A 73 -6.68 1.46 25.35
C LYS A 73 -5.58 1.99 24.45
N ALA A 74 -5.94 2.74 23.40
CA ALA A 74 -5.02 3.19 22.34
C ALA A 74 -4.18 2.04 21.74
N THR A 75 -4.73 0.82 21.71
CA THR A 75 -4.05 -0.38 21.19
C THR A 75 -4.75 -0.95 19.96
N LEU A 76 -4.02 -1.75 19.20
CA LEU A 76 -4.60 -2.51 18.09
C LEU A 76 -5.37 -3.71 18.62
N THR A 77 -6.55 -3.94 18.05
CA THR A 77 -7.29 -5.19 18.27
C THR A 77 -6.54 -6.35 17.60
N SER A 78 -6.92 -7.60 17.86
CA SER A 78 -6.34 -8.75 17.16
C SER A 78 -6.43 -8.59 15.64
N LEU A 79 -7.55 -8.07 15.14
CA LEU A 79 -7.74 -7.73 13.74
C LEU A 79 -6.80 -6.61 13.29
N GLY A 80 -6.63 -5.55 14.10
CA GLY A 80 -5.67 -4.49 13.84
C GLY A 80 -4.22 -5.00 13.72
N LYS A 81 -3.83 -5.96 14.56
CA LYS A 81 -2.51 -6.61 14.48
C LYS A 81 -2.37 -7.42 13.19
N VAL A 82 -3.40 -8.15 12.80
CA VAL A 82 -3.40 -8.90 11.52
C VAL A 82 -3.26 -7.93 10.34
N LEU A 83 -4.04 -6.85 10.30
CA LEU A 83 -3.96 -5.84 9.24
C LEU A 83 -2.57 -5.18 9.19
N LEU A 84 -1.98 -4.86 10.34
CA LEU A 84 -0.63 -4.33 10.43
C LEU A 84 0.39 -5.32 9.87
N THR A 85 0.30 -6.60 10.24
CA THR A 85 1.19 -7.66 9.74
C THR A 85 1.06 -7.81 8.23
N VAL A 86 -0.17 -7.86 7.70
CA VAL A 86 -0.42 -7.95 6.26
C VAL A 86 0.20 -6.75 5.54
N MET A 87 -0.02 -5.54 6.05
CA MET A 87 0.58 -4.33 5.50
C MET A 87 2.12 -4.36 5.51
N ALA A 88 2.73 -4.80 6.61
CA ALA A 88 4.18 -4.90 6.73
C ALA A 88 4.76 -5.92 5.74
N LEU A 89 4.12 -7.09 5.62
CA LEU A 89 4.52 -8.12 4.65
C LEU A 89 4.35 -7.65 3.21
N SER A 90 3.23 -7.01 2.88
CA SER A 90 3.01 -6.44 1.54
C SER A 90 4.05 -5.37 1.21
N THR A 91 4.35 -4.47 2.15
CA THR A 91 5.38 -3.44 1.97
C THR A 91 6.75 -4.06 1.72
N PHE A 92 7.13 -5.04 2.53
CA PHE A 92 8.41 -5.73 2.39
C PHE A 92 8.51 -6.49 1.06
N ALA A 93 7.45 -7.21 0.68
CA ALA A 93 7.38 -7.93 -0.59
C ALA A 93 7.46 -6.98 -1.79
N THR A 94 6.72 -5.87 -1.76
CA THR A 94 6.78 -4.84 -2.81
C THR A 94 8.18 -4.24 -2.91
N PHE A 95 8.81 -3.91 -1.79
CA PHE A 95 10.17 -3.38 -1.75
C PHE A 95 11.18 -4.35 -2.39
N ILE A 96 11.16 -5.61 -1.96
CA ILE A 96 12.07 -6.64 -2.48
C ILE A 96 11.84 -6.86 -3.96
N ALA A 97 10.59 -7.06 -4.39
CA ALA A 97 10.28 -7.32 -5.79
C ALA A 97 10.73 -6.15 -6.68
N PHE A 98 10.46 -4.91 -6.24
CA PHE A 98 10.86 -3.71 -6.96
C PHE A 98 12.39 -3.59 -7.06
N LYS A 99 13.11 -3.73 -5.94
CA LYS A 99 14.58 -3.67 -5.93
C LYS A 99 15.22 -4.79 -6.75
N MET A 100 14.75 -6.02 -6.62
CA MET A 100 15.26 -7.16 -7.41
C MET A 100 15.06 -6.93 -8.91
N THR A 101 13.95 -6.29 -9.30
CA THR A 101 13.68 -5.94 -10.70
C THR A 101 14.62 -4.85 -11.19
N LEU A 102 14.87 -3.81 -10.39
CA LEU A 102 15.84 -2.77 -10.76
C LEU A 102 17.26 -3.32 -10.90
N VAL A 103 17.69 -4.15 -9.95
CA VAL A 103 19.01 -4.78 -9.97
C VAL A 103 19.17 -5.71 -11.17
N SER A 104 18.15 -6.49 -11.54
CA SER A 104 18.21 -7.35 -12.72
C SER A 104 18.27 -6.57 -14.04
N LEU A 105 17.86 -5.30 -14.03
CA LEU A 105 17.97 -4.36 -15.15
C LEU A 105 19.26 -3.53 -15.12
N GLY A 106 20.15 -3.74 -14.14
CA GLY A 106 21.44 -3.05 -14.03
C GLY A 106 21.40 -1.74 -13.25
N TYR A 107 20.36 -1.50 -12.44
CA TYR A 107 20.21 -0.33 -11.58
C TYR A 107 20.43 -0.68 -10.11
N ASP A 108 21.12 0.19 -9.38
CA ASP A 108 21.49 -0.01 -7.96
C ASP A 108 20.45 0.44 -6.93
#